data_AF-A0A8E2E9S2-F1
#
_entry.id   AF-A0A8E2E9S2-F1
#
_cell.length_a   1.000
_cell.length_b   1.000
_cell.length_c   1.000
_cell.angle_alpha   90.00
_cell.angle_beta   90.00
_cell.angle_gamma   90.00
#
_symmetry.space_group_name_H-M   'P 1'
#
loop_
_entity.id
_entity.type
_entity.pdbx_description
1 polymer ?
#
loop_
_entity_poly.entity_id
_entity_poly.type
_entity_poly.pdbx_seq_one_letter_code
_entity_poly.pdbx_strand_id
1 'polypeptide(L)'
;ELATILNALRKLREAIVSTSRRDLFAQRVYIFNIHCAILCKDWESYAPALLSLLSKIHPYTPLPSPDLHEFVGYHILDLACRQSNMLAAYQVKRQYKYSDRRVEMVLRALVADNWVVFWKMRRAVDGYQKRVMEWAEEGVRLHALKCLGRGYMTAERSYVERCADRRWADLVNDGVGWELVDGEKVIIRRPKVK
;
A
#
# COMPACT_ATOMS: atom_id res chain seq x y z
N GLU A 1 -7.07 17.56 -15.71
CA GLU A 1 -6.98 18.47 -14.54
C GLU A 1 -6.06 17.96 -13.44
N LEU A 2 -6.23 16.73 -12.94
CA LEU A 2 -5.38 16.16 -11.87
C LEU A 2 -3.87 16.13 -12.21
N ALA A 3 -3.51 15.74 -13.44
CA ALA A 3 -2.14 15.78 -13.92
C ALA A 3 -1.55 17.21 -13.94
N THR A 4 -2.38 18.22 -14.18
CA THR A 4 -1.99 19.63 -14.12
C THR A 4 -1.66 20.03 -12.69
N ILE A 5 -2.44 19.58 -11.72
CA ILE A 5 -2.20 19.81 -10.28
C ILE A 5 -0.88 19.17 -9.85
N LEU A 6 -0.66 17.89 -10.19
CA LEU A 6 0.59 17.20 -9.86
C LEU A 6 1.81 17.89 -10.48
N ASN A 7 1.72 18.32 -11.75
CA ASN A 7 2.78 19.07 -12.40
C ASN A 7 3.04 20.44 -11.74
N ALA A 8 1.99 21.17 -11.35
CA ALA A 8 2.13 22.43 -10.63
C ALA A 8 2.79 22.22 -9.26
N LEU A 9 2.39 21.17 -8.54
CA LEU A 9 2.98 20.80 -7.24
C LEU A 9 4.43 20.34 -7.37
N ARG A 10 4.79 19.65 -8.45
CA ARG A 10 6.18 19.30 -8.77
C ARG A 10 7.03 20.55 -8.98
N LYS A 11 6.57 21.49 -9.82
CA LYS A 11 7.25 22.78 -10.06
C LYS A 11 7.43 23.56 -8.75
N LEU A 12 6.40 23.60 -7.91
CA LEU A 12 6.46 24.30 -6.62
C LEU A 12 7.49 23.66 -5.68
N ARG A 13 7.55 22.32 -5.63
CA ARG A 13 8.55 21.59 -4.84
C ARG A 13 9.97 21.86 -5.33
N GLU A 14 10.20 21.86 -6.64
CA GLU A 14 11.50 22.18 -7.25
C GLU A 14 11.93 23.61 -6.92
N ALA A 15 11.01 24.58 -6.96
CA ALA A 15 11.27 25.96 -6.57
C ALA A 15 11.61 26.12 -5.06
N ILE A 16 10.95 25.33 -4.20
CA ILE A 16 11.29 25.31 -2.75
C ILE A 16 12.68 24.72 -2.54
N VAL A 17 13.03 23.66 -3.27
CA VAL A 17 14.36 23.05 -3.19
C VAL A 17 15.44 24.01 -3.69
N SER A 18 15.22 24.70 -4.82
CA SER A 18 16.18 25.65 -5.37
C SER A 18 16.42 26.84 -4.44
N THR A 19 15.36 27.32 -3.77
CA THR A 19 15.44 28.40 -2.78
C THR A 19 15.87 27.92 -1.39
N SER A 20 16.10 26.62 -1.20
CA SER A 20 16.43 26.00 0.09
C SER A 20 15.50 26.39 1.24
N ARG A 21 14.24 26.71 0.93
CA ARG A 21 13.25 27.12 1.92
C ARG A 21 12.86 25.96 2.82
N ARG A 22 12.82 26.22 4.13
CA ARG A 22 12.47 25.22 5.17
C ARG A 22 11.43 25.74 6.14
N ASP A 23 10.67 26.76 5.75
CA ASP A 23 9.70 27.44 6.60
C ASP A 23 8.33 26.72 6.65
N LEU A 24 7.39 27.26 7.45
CA LEU A 24 6.04 26.70 7.60
C LEU A 24 5.29 26.58 6.26
N PHE A 25 5.54 27.49 5.32
CA PHE A 25 4.96 27.39 3.99
C PHE A 25 5.48 26.15 3.25
N ALA A 26 6.80 25.95 3.24
CA ALA A 26 7.41 24.76 2.63
C ALA A 26 6.84 23.48 3.26
N GLN A 27 6.73 23.42 4.59
CA GLN A 27 6.14 22.28 5.29
C GLN A 27 4.72 21.97 4.79
N ARG A 28 3.83 22.97 4.76
CA ARG A 28 2.43 22.81 4.31
C ARG A 28 2.33 22.37 2.85
N VAL A 29 3.18 22.91 1.98
CA VAL A 29 3.23 22.52 0.57
C VAL A 29 3.61 21.04 0.43
N TYR A 30 4.60 20.56 1.19
CA TYR A 30 5.01 19.16 1.15
C TYR A 30 3.91 18.23 1.67
N ILE A 31 3.27 18.57 2.79
CA ILE A 31 2.13 17.82 3.34
C ILE A 31 1.03 17.68 2.28
N PHE A 32 0.61 18.80 1.68
CA PHE A 32 -0.43 18.79 0.66
C PHE A 32 -0.02 17.98 -0.57
N ASN A 33 1.22 18.14 -1.03
CA ASN A 33 1.78 17.39 -2.14
C ASN A 33 1.74 15.88 -1.90
N ILE A 34 2.15 15.42 -0.72
CA ILE A 34 2.16 14.00 -0.34
C ILE A 34 0.74 13.44 -0.37
N HIS A 35 -0.22 14.10 0.26
CA HIS A 35 -1.62 13.64 0.28
C HIS A 35 -2.21 13.55 -1.12
N CYS A 36 -2.02 14.59 -1.95
CA CYS A 36 -2.48 14.56 -3.34
C CYS A 36 -1.84 13.42 -4.13
N ALA A 37 -0.51 13.27 -4.04
CA ALA A 37 0.22 12.25 -4.80
C ALA A 37 -0.12 10.82 -4.34
N ILE A 38 -0.35 10.59 -3.04
CA ILE A 38 -0.85 9.30 -2.52
C ILE A 38 -2.23 8.99 -3.10
N LEU A 39 -3.15 9.95 -3.11
CA LEU A 39 -4.49 9.76 -3.68
C LEU A 39 -4.44 9.49 -5.18
N CYS A 40 -3.48 10.09 -5.90
CA CYS A 40 -3.24 9.86 -7.32
C CYS A 40 -2.48 8.57 -7.62
N LYS A 41 -2.02 7.84 -6.60
CA LYS A 41 -1.10 6.69 -6.73
C LYS A 41 0.18 7.02 -7.51
N ASP A 42 0.69 8.23 -7.35
CA ASP A 42 1.94 8.64 -8.00
C ASP A 42 3.10 8.57 -6.99
N TRP A 43 3.75 7.41 -6.95
CA TRP A 43 4.87 7.16 -6.04
C TRP A 43 6.11 7.99 -6.34
N GLU A 44 6.32 8.35 -7.60
CA GLU A 44 7.44 9.20 -8.03
C GLU A 44 7.30 10.61 -7.45
N SER A 45 6.05 11.05 -7.24
CA SER A 45 5.77 12.35 -6.61
C SER A 45 5.77 12.30 -5.09
N TYR A 46 5.14 11.32 -4.44
CA TYR A 46 5.02 11.35 -2.98
C TYR A 46 6.27 10.84 -2.25
N ALA A 47 6.97 9.82 -2.76
CA ALA A 47 8.10 9.21 -2.05
C ALA A 47 9.27 10.19 -1.79
N PRO A 48 9.77 10.95 -2.79
CA PRO A 48 10.83 11.94 -2.53
C PRO A 48 10.32 13.13 -1.70
N ALA A 49 9.04 13.48 -1.81
CA ALA A 49 8.43 14.52 -0.98
C ALA A 49 8.39 14.09 0.50
N LEU A 50 7.97 12.86 0.77
CA LEU A 50 7.90 12.28 2.11
C LEU A 50 9.28 12.22 2.76
N LEU A 51 10.28 11.70 2.05
CA LEU A 51 11.65 11.65 2.54
C LEU A 51 12.22 13.04 2.81
N SER A 52 11.97 14.00 1.92
CA SER A 52 12.44 15.38 2.11
C SER A 52 11.73 16.08 3.27
N LEU A 53 10.44 15.82 3.46
CA LEU A 53 9.69 16.34 4.60
C LEU A 53 10.28 15.83 5.92
N LEU A 54 10.51 14.51 6.03
CA LEU A 54 11.02 13.88 7.26
C LEU A 54 12.50 14.18 7.55
N SER A 55 13.36 14.27 6.51
CA SER A 55 14.81 14.43 6.68
C SER A 55 15.32 15.86 6.57
N LYS A 56 14.70 16.70 5.73
CA LYS A 56 15.20 18.05 5.43
C LYS A 56 14.35 19.16 6.04
N ILE A 57 13.03 19.00 6.14
CA ILE A 57 12.14 20.04 6.65
C ILE A 57 11.90 19.87 8.15
N HIS A 58 11.52 18.67 8.59
CA HIS A 58 11.17 18.38 9.98
C HIS A 58 12.25 18.79 11.01
N PRO A 59 13.57 18.61 10.76
CA PRO A 59 14.58 19.04 11.73
C PRO A 59 14.66 20.56 11.95
N TYR A 60 14.23 21.37 10.97
CA TYR A 60 14.29 22.84 11.03
C TYR A 60 12.93 23.47 11.36
N THR A 61 11.86 22.92 10.77
CA THR A 61 10.48 23.27 11.06
C THR A 61 9.76 22.00 11.50
N PRO A 62 9.70 21.75 12.82
CA PRO A 62 9.17 20.50 13.35
C PRO A 62 7.69 20.34 13.00
N LEU A 63 7.34 19.10 12.71
CA LEU A 63 5.96 18.68 12.51
C LEU A 63 5.33 18.47 13.89
N PRO A 64 4.06 18.81 14.07
CA PRO A 64 3.29 18.34 15.21
C PRO A 64 3.41 16.82 15.35
N SER A 65 3.43 16.32 16.59
CA SER A 65 3.47 14.88 16.87
C SER A 65 2.44 14.03 16.09
N PRO A 66 1.16 14.43 15.94
CA PRO A 66 0.21 13.64 15.14
C PRO A 66 0.58 13.60 13.66
N ASP A 67 0.94 14.74 13.06
CA ASP A 67 1.33 14.82 11.65
C ASP A 67 2.59 13.98 11.39
N LEU A 68 3.60 14.09 12.26
CA LEU A 68 4.81 13.29 12.15
C LEU A 68 4.49 11.78 12.19
N HIS A 69 3.62 11.37 13.10
CA HIS A 69 3.20 9.97 13.22
C HIS A 69 2.54 9.49 11.92
N GLU A 70 1.62 10.26 11.36
CA GLU A 70 0.93 9.95 10.10
C GLU A 70 1.92 9.75 8.93
N PHE A 71 2.84 10.70 8.70
CA PHE A 71 3.80 10.63 7.61
C PHE A 71 4.83 9.50 7.78
N VAL A 72 5.26 9.23 9.02
CA VAL A 72 6.12 8.07 9.31
C VAL A 72 5.36 6.77 9.02
N GLY A 73 4.07 6.70 9.34
CA GLY A 73 3.20 5.58 8.99
C GLY A 73 3.14 5.32 7.49
N TYR A 74 2.97 6.38 6.68
CA TYR A 74 3.02 6.27 5.22
C TYR A 74 4.38 5.77 4.72
N HIS A 75 5.48 6.24 5.32
CA HIS A 75 6.81 5.82 4.91
C HIS A 75 7.06 4.34 5.20
N ILE A 76 6.66 3.87 6.38
CA ILE A 76 6.75 2.46 6.78
C ILE A 76 5.92 1.58 5.83
N LEU A 77 4.71 2.01 5.50
CA LEU A 77 3.84 1.29 4.56
C LEU A 77 4.39 1.29 3.13
N ASP A 78 4.98 2.39 2.63
CA ASP A 78 5.61 2.42 1.30
C ASP A 78 6.76 1.42 1.21
N LEU A 79 7.62 1.39 2.23
CA LEU A 79 8.75 0.47 2.31
C LEU A 79 8.29 -0.99 2.31
N ALA A 80 7.24 -1.31 3.08
CA ALA A 80 6.71 -2.66 3.16
C ALA A 80 5.92 -3.08 1.92
N CYS A 81 5.03 -2.22 1.42
CA CYS A 81 4.07 -2.56 0.38
C CYS A 81 4.63 -2.44 -1.04
N ARG A 82 5.33 -1.34 -1.35
CA ARG A 82 5.83 -1.08 -2.71
C ARG A 82 7.24 -1.61 -2.91
N GLN A 83 8.12 -1.40 -1.93
CA GLN A 83 9.53 -1.81 -2.04
C GLN A 83 9.79 -3.23 -1.54
N SER A 84 8.79 -3.86 -0.90
CA SER A 84 8.92 -5.17 -0.24
C SER A 84 10.11 -5.26 0.73
N ASN A 85 10.58 -4.12 1.25
CA ASN A 85 11.74 -4.02 2.11
C ASN A 85 11.31 -3.95 3.57
N MET A 86 11.10 -5.12 4.14
CA MET A 86 10.61 -5.23 5.50
C MET A 86 11.62 -4.79 6.56
N LEU A 87 12.91 -5.01 6.30
CA LEU A 87 13.98 -4.59 7.19
C LEU A 87 13.99 -3.07 7.36
N ALA A 88 13.92 -2.33 6.24
CA ALA A 88 13.86 -0.88 6.26
C ALA A 88 12.59 -0.38 6.99
N ALA A 89 11.44 -1.02 6.76
CA ALA A 89 10.20 -0.67 7.45
C ALA A 89 10.33 -0.81 8.98
N TYR A 90 10.92 -1.89 9.48
CA TYR A 90 11.17 -2.08 10.91
C TYR A 90 12.24 -1.14 11.47
N GLN A 91 13.26 -0.80 10.70
CA GLN A 91 14.29 0.17 11.09
C GLN A 91 13.67 1.56 11.30
N VAL A 92 12.87 2.04 10.33
CA VAL A 92 12.16 3.33 10.44
C VAL A 92 11.20 3.33 11.63
N LYS A 93 10.44 2.23 11.82
CA LYS A 93 9.57 2.07 12.99
C LYS A 93 10.34 2.28 14.30
N ARG A 94 11.51 1.63 14.42
CA ARG A 94 12.36 1.73 15.63
C ARG A 94 12.95 3.12 15.79
N GLN A 95 13.42 3.75 14.70
CA GLN A 95 14.02 5.07 14.70
C GLN A 95 13.04 6.15 15.21
N TYR A 96 11.81 6.13 14.73
CA TYR A 96 10.78 7.11 15.10
C TYR A 96 9.93 6.68 16.31
N LYS A 97 10.26 5.54 16.95
CA LYS A 97 9.46 4.92 18.03
C LYS A 97 7.97 4.83 17.66
N TYR A 98 7.70 4.50 16.40
CA TYR A 98 6.36 4.52 15.84
C TYR A 98 5.51 3.38 16.42
N SER A 99 4.34 3.74 16.92
CA SER A 99 3.37 2.81 17.51
C SER A 99 1.99 3.08 16.92
N ASP A 100 1.57 2.21 16.01
CA ASP A 100 0.18 2.08 15.56
C ASP A 100 -0.12 0.60 15.38
N ARG A 101 -1.18 0.13 16.05
CA ARG A 101 -1.64 -1.25 15.97
C ARG A 101 -2.02 -1.62 14.53
N ARG A 102 -2.61 -0.71 13.76
CA ARG A 102 -3.10 -1.01 12.40
C ARG A 102 -1.94 -1.31 11.46
N VAL A 103 -0.99 -0.37 11.37
CA VAL A 103 0.22 -0.53 10.56
C VAL A 103 1.02 -1.74 11.03
N GLU A 104 1.14 -1.97 12.34
CA GLU A 104 1.83 -3.16 12.85
C GLU A 104 1.18 -4.47 12.44
N MET A 105 -0.16 -4.56 12.46
CA MET A 105 -0.88 -5.73 11.99
C MET A 105 -0.70 -5.94 10.49
N VAL A 106 -0.66 -4.86 9.69
CA VAL A 106 -0.32 -4.94 8.25
C VAL A 106 1.08 -5.49 8.07
N LEU A 107 2.06 -4.99 8.82
CA LEU A 107 3.43 -5.47 8.72
C LEU A 107 3.52 -6.96 9.07
N ARG A 108 2.95 -7.38 10.20
CA ARG A 108 2.91 -8.79 10.60
C ARG A 108 2.21 -9.67 9.56
N ALA A 109 1.14 -9.17 8.94
CA ALA A 109 0.43 -9.89 7.89
C ALA A 109 1.30 -10.09 6.65
N LEU A 110 2.07 -9.08 6.23
CA LEU A 110 2.98 -9.19 5.10
C LEU A 110 4.16 -10.13 5.38
N VAL A 111 4.70 -10.15 6.62
CA VAL A 111 5.78 -11.10 6.98
C VAL A 111 5.29 -12.54 6.99
N ALA A 112 4.09 -12.77 7.53
CA ALA A 112 3.53 -14.11 7.68
C ALA A 112 2.77 -14.60 6.44
N ASP A 113 2.80 -13.84 5.33
CA ASP A 113 1.96 -14.06 4.13
C ASP A 113 0.47 -14.27 4.47
N ASN A 114 -0.02 -13.61 5.52
CA ASN A 114 -1.39 -13.76 6.00
C ASN A 114 -2.33 -12.80 5.28
N TRP A 115 -2.82 -13.22 4.10
CA TRP A 115 -3.73 -12.42 3.29
C TRP A 115 -5.05 -12.09 4.00
N VAL A 116 -5.56 -12.97 4.88
CA VAL A 116 -6.81 -12.74 5.62
C VAL A 116 -6.70 -11.51 6.53
N VAL A 117 -5.60 -11.42 7.29
CA VAL A 117 -5.33 -10.27 8.15
C VAL A 117 -5.07 -9.03 7.31
N PHE A 118 -4.35 -9.16 6.19
CA PHE A 118 -4.09 -8.06 5.27
C PHE A 118 -5.39 -7.41 4.76
N TRP A 119 -6.32 -8.21 4.22
CA TRP A 119 -7.61 -7.70 3.72
C TRP A 119 -8.47 -7.10 4.83
N LYS A 120 -8.45 -7.70 6.04
CA LYS A 120 -9.13 -7.14 7.20
C LYS A 120 -8.56 -5.78 7.59
N MET A 121 -7.23 -5.63 7.61
CA MET A 121 -6.59 -4.37 7.96
C MET A 121 -6.79 -3.31 6.88
N ARG A 122 -6.79 -3.67 5.59
CA ARG A 122 -7.11 -2.75 4.49
C ARG A 122 -8.46 -2.04 4.68
N ARG A 123 -9.46 -2.71 5.26
CA ARG A 123 -10.78 -2.13 5.55
C ARG A 123 -10.79 -1.25 6.80
N ALA A 124 -9.79 -1.36 7.67
CA ALA A 124 -9.73 -0.68 8.97
C ALA A 124 -8.74 0.50 9.00
N VAL A 125 -7.80 0.58 8.06
CA VAL A 125 -6.86 1.70 7.92
C VAL A 125 -7.54 2.94 7.33
N ASP A 126 -6.88 4.10 7.48
CA ASP A 126 -7.36 5.34 6.87
C ASP A 126 -7.27 5.30 5.32
N GLY A 127 -7.88 6.30 4.67
CA GLY A 127 -7.96 6.36 3.21
C GLY A 127 -6.60 6.48 2.52
N TYR A 128 -5.64 7.17 3.12
CA TYR A 128 -4.31 7.41 2.53
C TYR A 128 -3.41 6.18 2.69
N GLN A 129 -3.35 5.59 3.90
CA GLN A 129 -2.72 4.31 4.18
C GLN A 129 -3.27 3.22 3.27
N LYS A 130 -4.60 3.19 3.07
CA LYS A 130 -5.24 2.27 2.14
C LYS A 130 -4.72 2.42 0.71
N ARG A 131 -4.49 3.66 0.23
CA ARG A 131 -3.89 3.91 -1.10
C ARG A 131 -2.44 3.46 -1.19
N VAL A 132 -1.65 3.59 -0.12
CA VAL A 132 -0.28 3.06 -0.08
C VAL A 132 -0.27 1.52 -0.07
N MET A 133 -1.20 0.90 0.66
CA MET A 133 -1.33 -0.56 0.69
C MET A 133 -1.71 -1.18 -0.67
N GLU A 134 -2.34 -0.41 -1.56
CA GLU A 134 -2.77 -0.89 -2.88
C GLU A 134 -1.62 -1.42 -3.74
N TRP A 135 -0.38 -0.97 -3.51
CA TRP A 135 0.80 -1.50 -4.21
C TRP A 135 1.09 -2.97 -3.89
N ALA A 136 0.75 -3.45 -2.69
CA ALA A 136 0.99 -4.84 -2.29
C ALA A 136 -0.15 -5.80 -2.66
N GLU A 137 -1.30 -5.27 -3.08
CA GLU A 137 -2.53 -6.07 -3.24
C GLU A 137 -2.40 -7.14 -4.30
N GLU A 138 -1.78 -6.79 -5.43
CA GLU A 138 -1.59 -7.73 -6.52
C GLU A 138 -0.73 -8.91 -6.08
N GLY A 139 0.36 -8.64 -5.36
CA GLY A 139 1.24 -9.67 -4.80
C GLY A 139 0.53 -10.58 -3.79
N VAL A 140 -0.20 -9.99 -2.84
CA VAL A 140 -0.95 -10.73 -1.82
C VAL A 140 -2.06 -11.56 -2.47
N ARG A 141 -2.78 -11.01 -3.45
CA ARG A 141 -3.82 -11.72 -4.21
C ARG A 141 -3.24 -12.90 -4.96
N LEU A 142 -2.14 -12.68 -5.70
CA LEU A 142 -1.47 -13.73 -6.46
C LEU A 142 -0.99 -14.85 -5.54
N HIS A 143 -0.42 -14.52 -4.38
CA HIS A 143 -0.01 -15.50 -3.38
C HIS A 143 -1.21 -16.32 -2.87
N ALA A 144 -2.31 -15.66 -2.48
CA ALA A 144 -3.52 -16.34 -2.02
C ALA A 144 -4.07 -17.31 -3.09
N LEU A 145 -4.15 -16.89 -4.34
CA LEU A 145 -4.60 -17.73 -5.46
C LEU A 145 -3.65 -18.91 -5.71
N LYS A 146 -2.34 -18.72 -5.61
CA LYS A 146 -1.36 -19.82 -5.72
C LYS A 146 -1.52 -20.83 -4.58
N CYS A 147 -1.77 -20.37 -3.36
CA CYS A 147 -2.04 -21.24 -2.21
C CYS A 147 -3.32 -22.05 -2.41
N LEU A 148 -4.41 -21.42 -2.86
CA LEU A 148 -5.65 -22.11 -3.23
C LEU A 148 -5.42 -23.14 -4.35
N GLY A 149 -4.65 -22.75 -5.37
CA GLY A 149 -4.23 -23.58 -6.50
C GLY A 149 -3.49 -24.86 -6.12
N ARG A 150 -2.81 -24.85 -4.97
CA ARG A 150 -2.06 -26.00 -4.45
C ARG A 150 -2.86 -26.81 -3.43
N GLY A 151 -3.66 -26.13 -2.61
CA GLY A 151 -4.37 -26.74 -1.47
C GLY A 151 -5.72 -27.37 -1.81
N TYR A 152 -6.39 -26.92 -2.87
CA TYR A 152 -7.76 -27.30 -3.17
C TYR A 152 -7.92 -27.89 -4.57
N MET A 153 -8.77 -28.91 -4.69
CA MET A 153 -9.22 -29.42 -6.00
C MET A 153 -10.42 -28.61 -6.50
N THR A 154 -11.34 -28.31 -5.60
CA THR A 154 -12.54 -27.51 -5.82
C THR A 154 -12.73 -26.53 -4.67
N ALA A 155 -13.30 -25.37 -4.95
CA ALA A 155 -13.65 -24.38 -3.95
C ALA A 155 -14.94 -23.65 -4.34
N GLU A 156 -15.67 -23.11 -3.37
CA GLU A 156 -16.80 -22.23 -3.65
C GLU A 156 -16.31 -20.89 -4.22
N ARG A 157 -17.04 -20.37 -5.21
CA ARG A 157 -16.77 -19.07 -5.81
C ARG A 157 -16.69 -17.96 -4.76
N SER A 158 -17.64 -17.95 -3.81
CA SER A 158 -17.71 -16.95 -2.74
C SER A 158 -16.45 -16.96 -1.85
N TYR A 159 -15.86 -18.14 -1.63
CA TYR A 159 -14.64 -18.32 -0.87
C TYR A 159 -13.42 -17.80 -1.65
N VAL A 160 -13.32 -18.11 -2.94
CA VAL A 160 -12.24 -17.63 -3.80
C VAL A 160 -12.26 -16.10 -3.93
N GLU A 161 -13.44 -15.51 -4.19
CA GLU A 161 -13.62 -14.05 -4.27
C GLU A 161 -13.24 -13.36 -2.96
N ARG A 162 -13.58 -13.97 -1.81
CA ARG A 162 -13.19 -13.46 -0.49
C ARG A 162 -11.68 -13.52 -0.24
N CYS A 163 -11.01 -14.58 -0.70
CA CYS A 163 -9.56 -14.73 -0.54
C CYS A 163 -8.78 -13.72 -1.40
N ALA A 164 -9.31 -13.36 -2.55
CA ALA A 164 -8.69 -12.44 -3.50
C ALA A 164 -9.14 -10.96 -3.37
N ASP A 165 -10.14 -10.69 -2.53
CA ASP A 165 -10.86 -9.40 -2.38
C ASP A 165 -11.29 -8.81 -3.74
N ARG A 166 -11.70 -9.68 -4.68
CA ARG A 166 -12.02 -9.33 -6.06
C ARG A 166 -13.12 -10.23 -6.63
N ARG A 167 -13.93 -9.70 -7.54
CA ARG A 167 -15.00 -10.46 -8.20
C ARG A 167 -14.43 -11.49 -9.16
N TRP A 168 -15.13 -12.61 -9.33
CA TRP A 168 -14.71 -13.69 -10.22
C TRP A 168 -14.44 -13.23 -11.66
N ALA A 169 -15.30 -12.36 -12.21
CA ALA A 169 -15.14 -11.84 -13.56
C ALA A 169 -13.78 -11.13 -13.77
N ASP A 170 -13.34 -10.37 -12.77
CA ASP A 170 -12.05 -9.68 -12.83
C ASP A 170 -10.89 -10.68 -12.63
N LEU A 171 -11.07 -11.72 -11.81
CA LEU A 171 -10.06 -12.78 -11.63
C LEU A 171 -9.81 -13.57 -12.93
N VAL A 172 -10.86 -13.82 -13.71
CA VAL A 172 -10.72 -14.46 -15.03
C VAL A 172 -9.94 -13.54 -15.97
N ASN A 173 -10.22 -12.23 -15.95
CA ASN A 173 -9.47 -11.24 -16.73
C ASN A 173 -8.01 -11.14 -16.30
N ASP A 174 -7.71 -11.32 -15.01
CA ASP A 174 -6.34 -11.36 -14.46
C ASP A 174 -5.58 -12.64 -14.86
N GLY A 175 -6.21 -13.57 -15.59
CA GLY A 175 -5.57 -14.79 -16.09
C GLY A 175 -5.76 -16.03 -15.21
N VAL A 176 -6.74 -16.06 -14.30
CA VAL A 176 -7.09 -17.28 -13.56
C VAL A 176 -7.78 -18.28 -14.49
N GLY A 177 -7.03 -19.27 -14.97
CA GLY A 177 -7.52 -20.33 -15.87
C GLY A 177 -8.33 -21.45 -15.20
N TRP A 178 -9.08 -21.15 -14.14
CA TRP A 178 -9.92 -22.12 -13.44
C TRP A 178 -11.35 -22.11 -13.99
N GLU A 179 -12.01 -23.26 -13.95
CA GLU A 179 -13.34 -23.42 -14.53
C GLU A 179 -14.44 -23.24 -13.49
N LEU A 180 -15.55 -22.62 -13.88
CA LEU A 180 -16.73 -22.49 -13.04
C LEU A 180 -17.75 -23.58 -13.43
N VAL A 181 -18.20 -24.36 -12.45
CA VAL A 181 -19.25 -25.37 -12.58
C VAL A 181 -20.47 -24.93 -11.79
N ASP A 182 -21.64 -25.02 -12.43
CA ASP A 182 -22.96 -24.70 -11.87
C ASP A 182 -23.10 -23.27 -11.30
N GLY A 183 -22.23 -22.34 -11.70
CA GLY A 183 -22.29 -20.94 -11.23
C GLY A 183 -21.68 -20.69 -9.83
N GLU A 184 -21.52 -21.74 -9.02
CA GLU A 184 -21.14 -21.64 -7.60
C GLU A 184 -19.81 -22.30 -7.25
N LYS A 185 -19.37 -23.32 -8.00
CA LYS A 185 -18.14 -24.07 -7.69
C LYS A 185 -17.05 -23.77 -8.71
N VAL A 186 -15.83 -23.59 -8.22
CA VAL A 186 -14.63 -23.39 -9.02
C VAL A 186 -13.83 -24.70 -8.99
N ILE A 187 -13.56 -25.28 -10.16
CA ILE A 187 -12.62 -26.38 -10.33
C ILE A 187 -11.23 -25.79 -10.51
N ILE A 188 -10.40 -25.98 -9.50
CA ILE A 188 -9.03 -25.47 -9.42
C ILE A 188 -8.06 -26.49 -10.03
N ARG A 189 -8.24 -27.77 -9.71
CA ARG A 189 -7.46 -28.88 -10.23
C ARG A 189 -8.34 -30.09 -10.48
N ARG A 190 -8.18 -30.69 -11.66
CA ARG A 190 -8.74 -32.01 -11.94
C ARG A 190 -7.78 -33.09 -11.40
N PRO A 191 -8.30 -34.16 -10.77
CA PRO A 191 -7.46 -35.28 -10.37
C PRO A 191 -6.75 -35.86 -11.61
N LYS A 192 -5.45 -36.15 -11.49
CA LYS A 192 -4.72 -36.85 -12.56
C LYS A 192 -5.33 -38.23 -12.72
N VAL A 193 -5.78 -38.57 -13.93
CA VAL A 193 -6.20 -39.93 -14.27
C VAL A 193 -4.96 -40.83 -14.13
N LYS A 194 -5.10 -41.93 -13.38
CA LYS A 194 -4.03 -42.93 -13.19
C LYS A 194 -3.85 -43.78 -14.44
#